data_AF-D3FCS6-F1
#
_entry.id   AF-D3FCS6-F1
#
_cell.length_a   1.000
_cell.length_b   1.000
_cell.length_c   1.000
_cell.angle_alpha   90.00
_cell.angle_beta   90.00
_cell.angle_gamma   90.00
#
_symmetry.space_group_name_H-M   'P 1'
#
loop_
_entity.id
_entity.type
_entity.pdbx_description
1 polymer ?
#
loop_
_entity_poly.entity_id
_entity_poly.type
_entity_poly.pdbx_seq_one_letter_code
_entity_poly.pdbx_strand_id
1 'polypeptide(L)'
;MRASTLACVDPELFEHHLASAHGRGRAPEGGATGVAGTRLCGDVVRLTLALDPSGQRVAEVGWEAEACGATLAACSAVSELVADAPLLDVARIGAHQVADALGGLSAGKFHAAELVADALARALGTAARAAAALPPPAAPPPHRTLVAMSGGVDSAVAALLAARESGDVVAVTLELWADEQNDGERSCCSAQAVRFARALAHRMGLPHLTLDLREEFSAGVVTPFLDDHAAGLTPNPCVRCNGHVRLDAMLELADRLGAATLATGHYARVEPAEPVEPAAAPAEHAAAPAEHGPLLRAAADAWKDQTYMLAALAPASLARLRFPLGDLTKPQVRALAAEAELPVASKAESQDLCFLAGTSRSEFLARHAGIAQRPGEVVDAAGDVIGAHTGHHGFTVGQRRGLGVAAEEPLYVLRTDPASNRVVAGTRAQLATTSVPVRGARLHRDGARVDRVKLRYRAKPLPARVVGAPAAGTHRRLEIALEEPVDGAAPGQLACLMDGDVVIGWATIDRPAATAPAQ
;
A
#
# COMPACT_ATOMS: atom_id res chain seq x y z
N MET A 1 20.20 9.86 -27.67
CA MET A 1 21.48 9.13 -27.79
C MET A 1 22.60 10.04 -27.31
N ARG A 2 23.06 9.88 -26.06
CA ARG A 2 24.32 10.48 -25.62
C ARG A 2 25.44 9.47 -25.94
N ALA A 3 26.53 9.97 -26.51
CA ALA A 3 27.72 9.19 -26.84
C ALA A 3 28.21 8.41 -25.61
N SER A 4 28.54 7.14 -25.80
CA SER A 4 29.16 6.26 -24.79
C SER A 4 30.54 6.81 -24.45
N THR A 5 30.60 7.72 -23.48
CA THR A 5 31.83 8.08 -22.79
C THR A 5 32.23 6.84 -22.00
N LEU A 6 33.35 6.20 -22.34
CA LEU A 6 34.00 5.24 -21.44
C LEU A 6 34.14 5.95 -20.09
N ALA A 7 33.51 5.42 -19.04
CA ALA A 7 33.62 5.97 -17.70
C ALA A 7 35.11 6.08 -17.37
N CYS A 8 35.61 7.31 -17.20
CA CYS A 8 36.97 7.54 -16.73
C CYS A 8 36.98 7.08 -15.28
N VAL A 9 37.60 5.93 -15.02
CA VAL A 9 37.83 5.43 -13.66
C VAL A 9 39.12 6.07 -13.18
N ASP A 10 39.07 6.80 -12.08
CA ASP A 10 40.26 7.27 -11.37
C ASP A 10 40.88 6.08 -10.60
N PRO A 11 42.02 5.54 -11.07
CA PRO A 11 42.60 4.35 -10.45
C PRO A 11 43.16 4.63 -9.05
N GLU A 12 43.64 5.83 -8.79
CA GLU A 12 44.24 6.20 -7.51
C GLU A 12 43.17 6.26 -6.41
N LEU A 13 42.02 6.86 -6.73
CA LEU A 13 40.89 6.94 -5.80
C LEU A 13 40.28 5.57 -5.52
N PHE A 14 40.17 4.71 -6.55
CA PHE A 14 39.71 3.34 -6.37
C PHE A 14 40.68 2.52 -5.48
N GLU A 15 41.99 2.59 -5.75
CA GLU A 15 43.01 1.91 -4.96
C GLU A 15 43.05 2.40 -3.51
N HIS A 16 42.86 3.70 -3.28
CA HIS A 16 42.73 4.27 -1.93
C HIS A 16 41.63 3.58 -1.13
N HIS A 17 40.41 3.50 -1.67
CA HIS A 17 39.29 2.89 -0.97
C HIS A 17 39.46 1.39 -0.77
N LEU A 18 40.05 0.69 -1.75
CA LEU A 18 40.35 -0.73 -1.65
C LEU A 18 41.38 -1.03 -0.55
N ALA A 19 42.40 -0.19 -0.41
CA ALA A 19 43.48 -0.37 0.57
C ALA A 19 43.10 0.08 1.99
N SER A 20 42.42 1.22 2.15
CA SER A 20 42.05 1.77 3.47
C SER A 20 40.97 0.96 4.18
N ALA A 21 40.03 0.37 3.42
CA ALA A 21 38.91 -0.42 3.93
C ALA A 21 38.17 0.22 5.15
N HIS A 22 37.89 1.53 5.08
CA HIS A 22 37.26 2.29 6.16
C HIS A 22 35.96 1.62 6.63
N GLY A 23 35.81 1.40 7.94
CA GLY A 23 34.61 0.79 8.53
C GLY A 23 34.56 -0.75 8.49
N ARG A 24 35.51 -1.43 7.83
CA ARG A 24 35.50 -2.90 7.74
C ARG A 24 35.61 -3.57 9.11
N GLY A 25 34.77 -4.56 9.36
CA GLY A 25 34.75 -5.36 10.59
C GLY A 25 34.26 -4.61 11.83
N ARG A 26 33.75 -3.38 11.66
CA ARG A 26 33.08 -2.64 12.72
C ARG A 26 31.59 -2.96 12.71
N ALA A 27 31.01 -3.14 13.88
CA ALA A 27 29.58 -3.28 14.07
C ALA A 27 29.17 -2.31 15.19
N PRO A 28 28.75 -1.06 14.85
CA PRO A 28 28.31 -0.09 15.83
C PRO A 28 27.27 -0.68 16.79
N GLU A 29 27.47 -0.49 18.09
CA GLU A 29 26.56 -1.01 19.11
C GLU A 29 25.19 -0.34 19.00
N GLY A 30 24.11 -1.13 19.02
CA GLY A 30 22.75 -0.62 18.77
C GLY A 30 22.54 -0.11 17.34
N GLY A 31 23.49 -0.33 16.43
CA GLY A 31 23.41 0.10 15.04
C GLY A 31 22.36 -0.66 14.24
N ALA A 32 21.69 0.07 13.34
CA ALA A 32 20.76 -0.47 12.37
C ALA A 32 21.52 -1.15 11.23
N THR A 33 21.14 -2.39 10.91
CA THR A 33 21.85 -3.21 9.92
C THR A 33 21.01 -3.45 8.67
N GLY A 34 21.61 -3.21 7.50
CA GLY A 34 21.08 -3.56 6.21
C GLY A 34 21.94 -4.64 5.54
N VAL A 35 21.27 -5.62 4.93
CA VAL A 35 21.93 -6.70 4.19
C VAL A 35 21.43 -6.72 2.76
N ALA A 36 22.35 -6.75 1.81
CA ALA A 36 22.04 -6.92 0.40
C ALA A 36 22.96 -8.00 -0.21
N GLY A 37 22.38 -8.80 -1.11
CA GLY A 37 23.11 -9.84 -1.83
C GLY A 37 22.65 -9.91 -3.29
N THR A 38 23.49 -10.47 -4.16
CA THR A 38 23.16 -10.68 -5.57
C THR A 38 23.44 -12.10 -6.03
N ARG A 39 22.48 -12.69 -6.76
CA ARG A 39 22.66 -14.02 -7.39
C ARG A 39 23.59 -13.96 -8.62
N LEU A 40 23.95 -12.77 -9.11
CA LEU A 40 24.79 -12.62 -10.31
C LEU A 40 26.24 -13.03 -10.06
N CYS A 41 26.81 -12.61 -8.93
CA CYS A 41 28.21 -12.90 -8.58
C CYS A 41 28.37 -13.53 -7.18
N GLY A 42 27.28 -13.65 -6.41
CA GLY A 42 27.32 -14.21 -5.05
C GLY A 42 27.75 -13.22 -3.98
N ASP A 43 28.09 -11.98 -4.33
CA ASP A 43 28.50 -10.95 -3.37
C ASP A 43 27.38 -10.68 -2.35
N VAL A 44 27.77 -10.60 -1.08
CA VAL A 44 26.91 -10.22 0.04
C VAL A 44 27.57 -9.12 0.85
N VAL A 45 26.80 -8.07 1.16
CA VAL A 45 27.22 -6.93 1.95
C VAL A 45 26.28 -6.78 3.14
N ARG A 46 26.86 -6.65 4.33
CA ARG A 46 26.21 -6.23 5.57
C ARG A 46 26.78 -4.87 5.95
N LEU A 47 25.92 -3.87 6.06
CA LEU A 47 26.29 -2.53 6.49
C LEU A 47 25.49 -2.18 7.75
N THR A 48 26.18 -1.69 8.77
CA THR A 48 25.59 -1.30 10.05
C THR A 48 25.90 0.17 10.31
N LEU A 49 24.88 0.97 10.61
CA LEU A 49 25.03 2.38 10.95
C LEU A 49 24.35 2.69 12.28
N ALA A 50 24.98 3.54 13.09
CA ALA A 50 24.38 4.11 14.28
C ALA A 50 24.13 5.60 14.06
N LEU A 51 22.93 6.05 14.43
CA LEU A 51 22.63 7.48 14.47
C LEU A 51 23.14 8.06 15.78
N ASP A 52 23.46 9.34 15.77
CA ASP A 52 23.77 10.08 16.99
C ASP A 52 22.55 10.12 17.94
N PRO A 53 22.71 10.52 19.21
CA PRO A 53 21.59 10.58 20.16
C PRO A 53 20.43 11.48 19.72
N SER A 54 20.67 12.42 18.80
CA SER A 54 19.62 13.25 18.23
C SER A 54 18.82 12.56 17.12
N GLY A 55 19.32 11.43 16.59
CA GLY A 55 18.70 10.69 15.50
C GLY A 55 18.84 11.37 14.13
N GLN A 56 19.70 12.37 14.01
CA GLN A 56 19.78 13.25 12.84
C GLN A 56 20.97 12.97 11.93
N ARG A 57 22.06 12.44 12.48
CA ARG A 57 23.32 12.26 11.76
C ARG A 57 23.86 10.85 11.99
N VAL A 58 24.60 10.34 11.02
CA VAL A 58 25.29 9.06 11.16
C VAL A 58 26.53 9.26 12.02
N ALA A 59 26.50 8.76 13.25
CA ALA A 59 27.62 8.85 14.18
C ALA A 59 28.70 7.81 13.87
N GLU A 60 28.27 6.58 13.57
CA GLU A 60 29.19 5.47 13.28
C GLU A 60 28.66 4.63 12.13
N VAL A 61 29.59 4.07 11.36
CA VAL A 61 29.30 3.13 10.27
C VAL A 61 30.34 2.03 10.26
N GLY A 62 29.89 0.82 9.97
CA GLY A 62 30.73 -0.33 9.77
C GLY A 62 30.12 -1.33 8.81
N TRP A 63 30.93 -2.26 8.32
CA TRP A 63 30.47 -3.25 7.35
C TRP A 63 31.27 -4.55 7.36
N GLU A 64 30.62 -5.61 6.89
CA GLU A 64 31.18 -6.92 6.59
C GLU A 64 30.75 -7.31 5.18
N ALA A 65 31.65 -7.90 4.39
CA ALA A 65 31.33 -8.32 3.05
C ALA A 65 32.14 -9.55 2.61
N GLU A 66 31.45 -10.49 1.97
CA GLU A 66 32.04 -11.57 1.18
C GLU A 66 31.82 -11.20 -0.29
N ALA A 67 32.78 -10.51 -0.90
CA ALA A 67 32.55 -9.82 -2.15
C ALA A 67 33.83 -9.51 -2.93
N CYS A 68 33.69 -9.11 -4.19
CA CYS A 68 34.82 -8.71 -5.02
C CYS A 68 35.46 -7.37 -4.58
N GLY A 69 36.68 -7.09 -5.06
CA GLY A 69 37.41 -5.87 -4.69
C GLY A 69 36.65 -4.56 -4.98
N ALA A 70 35.88 -4.49 -6.07
CA ALA A 70 35.04 -3.32 -6.37
C ALA A 70 33.96 -3.09 -5.31
N THR A 71 33.37 -4.15 -4.78
CA THR A 71 32.38 -4.09 -3.70
C THR A 71 33.04 -3.67 -2.38
N LEU A 72 34.23 -4.20 -2.07
CA LEU A 72 34.98 -3.79 -0.87
C LEU A 72 35.35 -2.30 -0.92
N ALA A 73 35.83 -1.81 -2.06
CA ALA A 73 36.12 -0.40 -2.28
C ALA A 73 34.83 0.44 -2.13
N ALA A 74 33.72 0.01 -2.72
CA ALA A 74 32.43 0.70 -2.59
C ALA A 74 31.94 0.80 -1.14
N CYS A 75 32.11 -0.24 -0.31
CA CYS A 75 31.79 -0.18 1.12
C CYS A 75 32.65 0.84 1.87
N SER A 76 33.95 0.89 1.55
CA SER A 76 34.89 1.86 2.11
C SER A 76 34.49 3.29 1.74
N ALA A 77 34.19 3.55 0.46
CA ALA A 77 33.73 4.85 -0.02
C ALA A 77 32.42 5.29 0.62
N VAL A 78 31.44 4.40 0.74
CA VAL A 78 30.19 4.69 1.44
C VAL A 78 30.43 5.04 2.91
N SER A 79 31.32 4.32 3.58
CA SER A 79 31.63 4.59 5.00
C SER A 79 32.16 6.01 5.22
N GLU A 80 32.95 6.52 4.27
CA GLU A 80 33.44 7.90 4.30
C GLU A 80 32.35 8.91 3.93
N LEU A 81 31.57 8.63 2.88
CA LEU A 81 30.47 9.51 2.44
C LEU A 81 29.43 9.76 3.54
N VAL A 82 29.16 8.76 4.37
CA VAL A 82 28.11 8.85 5.40
C VAL A 82 28.63 9.29 6.76
N ALA A 83 29.95 9.29 6.98
CA ALA A 83 30.51 9.65 8.28
C ALA A 83 30.11 11.10 8.66
N ASP A 84 29.44 11.26 9.79
CA ASP A 84 28.94 12.55 10.29
C ASP A 84 28.03 13.28 9.29
N ALA A 85 27.36 12.56 8.38
CA ALA A 85 26.45 13.14 7.41
C ALA A 85 25.00 13.17 7.95
N PRO A 86 24.20 14.20 7.61
CA PRO A 86 22.78 14.23 7.95
C PRO A 86 22.00 13.06 7.34
N LEU A 87 21.06 12.47 8.09
CA LEU A 87 20.27 11.30 7.68
C LEU A 87 19.63 11.46 6.30
N LEU A 88 19.01 12.63 6.04
CA LEU A 88 18.34 12.89 4.78
C LEU A 88 19.30 13.11 3.61
N ASP A 89 20.53 13.54 3.86
CA ASP A 89 21.56 13.63 2.82
C ASP A 89 22.09 12.24 2.47
N VAL A 90 22.29 11.39 3.50
CA VAL A 90 22.65 9.99 3.30
C VAL A 90 21.56 9.24 2.53
N ALA A 91 20.28 9.56 2.76
CA ALA A 91 19.16 9.00 2.02
C ALA A 91 19.12 9.39 0.52
N ARG A 92 20.00 10.28 0.05
CA ARG A 92 20.18 10.64 -1.37
C ARG A 92 21.28 9.84 -2.06
N ILE A 93 22.08 9.10 -1.30
CA ILE A 93 23.19 8.33 -1.84
C ILE A 93 22.63 7.10 -2.55
N GLY A 94 22.71 7.12 -3.88
CA GLY A 94 22.40 5.99 -4.76
C GLY A 94 23.66 5.39 -5.36
N ALA A 95 23.48 4.39 -6.22
CA ALA A 95 24.59 3.69 -6.88
C ALA A 95 25.51 4.63 -7.68
N HIS A 96 24.96 5.70 -8.27
CA HIS A 96 25.77 6.69 -8.98
C HIS A 96 26.68 7.48 -8.03
N GLN A 97 26.17 7.97 -6.89
CA GLN A 97 27.01 8.66 -5.90
C GLN A 97 28.11 7.77 -5.34
N VAL A 98 27.81 6.48 -5.12
CA VAL A 98 28.80 5.50 -4.68
C VAL A 98 29.87 5.28 -5.75
N ALA A 99 29.47 5.14 -7.01
CA ALA A 99 30.41 4.99 -8.12
C ALA A 99 31.27 6.25 -8.31
N ASP A 100 30.68 7.44 -8.20
CA ASP A 100 31.39 8.72 -8.34
C ASP A 100 32.42 8.92 -7.23
N ALA A 101 32.12 8.50 -5.99
CA ALA A 101 33.06 8.53 -4.87
C ALA A 101 34.25 7.58 -5.05
N LEU A 102 34.13 6.56 -5.91
CA LEU A 102 35.25 5.71 -6.32
C LEU A 102 36.04 6.28 -7.50
N GLY A 103 35.66 7.46 -8.00
CA GLY A 103 36.21 8.02 -9.23
C GLY A 103 35.64 7.36 -10.49
N GLY A 104 34.48 6.71 -10.38
CA GLY A 104 33.80 6.00 -11.45
C GLY A 104 33.94 4.48 -11.38
N LEU A 105 33.00 3.77 -12.01
CA LEU A 105 33.05 2.32 -12.20
C LEU A 105 32.74 1.98 -13.65
N SER A 106 33.38 0.91 -14.16
CA SER A 106 33.02 0.35 -15.45
C SER A 106 31.61 -0.26 -15.41
N ALA A 107 30.95 -0.34 -16.57
CA ALA A 107 29.61 -0.90 -16.67
C ALA A 107 29.51 -2.33 -16.08
N GLY A 108 30.55 -3.16 -16.27
CA GLY A 108 30.61 -4.52 -15.72
C GLY A 108 30.82 -4.59 -14.21
N LYS A 109 31.20 -3.48 -13.55
CA LYS A 109 31.42 -3.39 -12.10
C LYS A 109 30.44 -2.48 -11.38
N PHE A 110 29.55 -1.80 -12.10
CA PHE A 110 28.55 -0.90 -11.51
C PHE A 110 27.63 -1.60 -10.49
N HIS A 111 27.40 -2.91 -10.66
CA HIS A 111 26.63 -3.71 -9.70
C HIS A 111 27.19 -3.64 -8.26
N ALA A 112 28.50 -3.39 -8.09
CA ALA A 112 29.11 -3.25 -6.78
C ALA A 112 28.54 -2.04 -6.04
N ALA A 113 28.42 -0.91 -6.73
CA ALA A 113 27.79 0.29 -6.20
C ALA A 113 26.28 0.10 -5.95
N GLU A 114 25.58 -0.61 -6.84
CA GLU A 114 24.16 -0.94 -6.63
C GLU A 114 23.93 -1.78 -5.37
N LEU A 115 24.80 -2.77 -5.15
CA LEU A 115 24.72 -3.66 -4.00
C LEU A 115 24.95 -2.93 -2.68
N VAL A 116 26.02 -2.12 -2.61
CA VAL A 116 26.34 -1.35 -1.40
C VAL A 116 25.27 -0.27 -1.15
N ALA A 117 24.78 0.41 -2.18
CA ALA A 117 23.68 1.36 -2.03
C ALA A 117 22.38 0.69 -1.53
N ASP A 118 22.12 -0.57 -1.91
CA ASP A 118 20.98 -1.32 -1.37
C ASP A 118 21.17 -1.69 0.10
N ALA A 119 22.37 -2.13 0.50
CA ALA A 119 22.69 -2.42 1.90
C ALA A 119 22.55 -1.14 2.76
N LEU A 120 23.08 -0.01 2.28
CA LEU A 120 22.94 1.29 2.94
C LEU A 120 21.47 1.69 3.10
N ALA A 121 20.68 1.62 2.02
CA ALA A 121 19.27 1.99 2.07
C ALA A 121 18.45 1.13 3.05
N ARG A 122 18.77 -0.17 3.16
CA ARG A 122 18.16 -1.07 4.14
C ARG A 122 18.54 -0.69 5.57
N ALA A 123 19.83 -0.40 5.82
CA ALA A 123 20.30 0.04 7.12
C ALA A 123 19.63 1.35 7.56
N LEU A 124 19.50 2.31 6.64
CA LEU A 124 18.77 3.57 6.85
C LEU A 124 17.29 3.34 7.16
N GLY A 125 16.64 2.42 6.44
CA GLY A 125 15.24 2.06 6.69
C GLY A 125 15.03 1.54 8.11
N THR A 126 15.90 0.63 8.55
CA THR A 126 15.90 0.10 9.91
C THR A 126 16.16 1.21 10.95
N ALA A 127 17.13 2.09 10.70
CA ALA A 127 17.43 3.21 11.59
C ALA A 127 16.26 4.19 11.69
N ALA A 128 15.66 4.54 10.55
CA ALA A 128 14.55 5.47 10.47
C ALA A 128 13.31 4.96 11.20
N ARG A 129 13.07 3.64 11.12
CA ARG A 129 11.99 2.99 11.84
C ARG A 129 12.23 2.95 13.36
N ALA A 130 13.45 2.67 13.80
CA ALA A 130 13.75 2.48 15.22
C ALA A 130 13.98 3.79 15.98
N ALA A 131 14.77 4.71 15.41
CA ALA A 131 15.47 5.74 16.18
C ALA A 131 15.57 7.12 15.51
N ALA A 132 15.09 7.31 14.27
CA ALA A 132 15.12 8.64 13.67
C ALA A 132 14.29 9.63 14.49
N ALA A 133 14.89 10.78 14.74
CA ALA A 133 14.25 11.95 15.26
C ALA A 133 14.87 13.14 14.52
N LEU A 134 14.04 14.05 14.02
CA LEU A 134 14.49 15.36 13.57
C LEU A 134 13.82 16.39 14.50
N PRO A 135 14.53 17.11 15.39
CA PRO A 135 13.98 18.28 16.04
C PRO A 135 13.28 19.20 15.03
N PRO A 136 12.17 19.85 15.42
CA PRO A 136 11.68 20.98 14.65
C PRO A 136 12.85 21.96 14.53
N PRO A 137 13.24 22.38 13.31
CA PRO A 137 14.41 23.21 13.14
C PRO A 137 14.31 24.50 13.98
N ALA A 138 15.45 25.14 14.26
CA ALA A 138 15.48 26.45 14.95
C ALA A 138 14.54 27.49 14.31
N ALA A 139 14.19 27.30 13.03
CA ALA A 139 12.91 27.66 12.42
C ALA A 139 12.52 26.60 11.36
N PRO A 140 11.38 25.90 11.47
CA PRO A 140 10.99 24.86 10.50
C PRO A 140 10.80 25.45 9.10
N PRO A 141 11.16 24.77 7.99
CA PRO A 141 10.35 24.94 6.79
C PRO A 141 8.96 24.40 7.18
N PRO A 142 7.89 25.21 7.23
CA PRO A 142 6.65 24.84 7.90
C PRO A 142 5.85 23.70 7.23
N HIS A 143 6.44 22.99 6.25
CA HIS A 143 5.70 22.25 5.22
C HIS A 143 6.35 20.93 4.76
N ARG A 144 7.27 20.30 5.52
CA ARG A 144 7.84 19.02 5.05
C ARG A 144 6.75 17.99 4.77
N THR A 145 6.82 17.38 3.58
CA THR A 145 5.89 16.35 3.13
C THR A 145 6.61 15.02 2.90
N LEU A 146 6.15 13.98 3.59
CA LEU A 146 6.50 12.60 3.24
C LEU A 146 5.67 12.18 2.03
N VAL A 147 6.27 11.57 1.01
CA VAL A 147 5.55 11.12 -0.19
C VAL A 147 5.71 9.62 -0.39
N ALA A 148 4.59 8.92 -0.47
CA ALA A 148 4.57 7.49 -0.77
C ALA A 148 4.87 7.24 -2.26
N MET A 149 6.02 6.62 -2.55
CA MET A 149 6.49 6.29 -3.90
C MET A 149 6.45 4.79 -4.16
N SER A 150 5.57 4.33 -5.07
CA SER A 150 5.46 2.92 -5.48
C SER A 150 6.24 2.59 -6.74
N GLY A 151 6.93 3.57 -7.35
CA GLY A 151 7.59 3.42 -8.64
C GLY A 151 6.62 3.41 -9.83
N GLY A 152 5.37 3.81 -9.63
CA GLY A 152 4.38 4.05 -10.68
C GLY A 152 4.30 5.53 -11.07
N VAL A 153 3.67 5.80 -12.21
CA VAL A 153 3.47 7.16 -12.74
C VAL A 153 2.71 8.06 -11.75
N ASP A 154 1.68 7.54 -11.10
CA ASP A 154 0.84 8.32 -10.17
C ASP A 154 1.64 8.81 -8.97
N SER A 155 2.39 7.92 -8.34
CA SER A 155 3.21 8.28 -7.18
C SER A 155 4.36 9.23 -7.54
N ALA A 156 4.91 9.13 -8.75
CA ALA A 156 5.97 10.01 -9.21
C ALA A 156 5.45 11.43 -9.49
N VAL A 157 4.27 11.55 -10.11
CA VAL A 157 3.61 12.85 -10.32
C VAL A 157 3.14 13.44 -8.99
N ALA A 158 2.64 12.63 -8.06
CA ALA A 158 2.32 13.11 -6.71
C ALA A 158 3.56 13.68 -6.00
N ALA A 159 4.71 13.01 -6.11
CA ALA A 159 5.98 13.51 -5.57
C ALA A 159 6.44 14.81 -6.26
N LEU A 160 6.31 14.90 -7.58
CA LEU A 160 6.60 16.11 -8.35
C LEU A 160 5.73 17.29 -7.88
N LEU A 161 4.43 17.08 -7.72
CA LEU A 161 3.50 18.12 -7.28
C LEU A 161 3.77 18.54 -5.82
N ALA A 162 4.00 17.58 -4.93
CA ALA A 162 4.36 17.86 -3.54
C ALA A 162 5.68 18.64 -3.43
N ALA A 163 6.66 18.33 -4.28
CA ALA A 163 7.93 19.05 -4.33
C ALA A 163 7.77 20.49 -4.82
N ARG A 164 6.88 20.72 -5.80
CA ARG A 164 6.53 22.07 -6.29
C ARG A 164 5.80 22.90 -5.23
N GLU A 165 5.00 22.27 -4.36
CA GLU A 165 4.23 22.95 -3.32
C GLU A 165 5.07 23.26 -2.07
N SER A 166 5.81 22.28 -1.54
CA SER A 166 6.45 22.38 -0.22
C SER A 166 7.95 22.67 -0.24
N GLY A 167 8.66 22.34 -1.34
CA GLY A 167 10.12 22.45 -1.43
C GLY A 167 10.93 21.48 -0.55
N ASP A 168 10.33 20.89 0.48
CA ASP A 168 10.94 19.91 1.39
C ASP A 168 10.14 18.60 1.37
N VAL A 169 10.60 17.67 0.53
CA VAL A 169 9.95 16.37 0.31
C VAL A 169 10.91 15.24 0.64
N VAL A 170 10.41 14.25 1.37
CA VAL A 170 11.08 12.96 1.59
C VAL A 170 10.25 11.87 0.93
N ALA A 171 10.86 11.05 0.09
CA ALA A 171 10.21 9.90 -0.52
C ALA A 171 10.30 8.68 0.41
N VAL A 172 9.22 7.91 0.50
CA VAL A 172 9.20 6.62 1.18
C VAL A 172 8.60 5.53 0.29
N THR A 173 9.21 4.35 0.32
CA THR A 173 8.63 3.14 -0.27
C THR A 173 8.48 2.05 0.78
N LEU A 174 7.43 1.25 0.66
CA LEU A 174 7.17 0.13 1.56
C LEU A 174 7.53 -1.19 0.87
N GLU A 175 8.34 -2.01 1.52
CA GLU A 175 8.52 -3.42 1.18
C GLU A 175 7.47 -4.22 1.97
N LEU A 176 6.50 -4.82 1.28
CA LEU A 176 5.32 -5.44 1.93
C LEU A 176 5.28 -6.95 1.77
N TRP A 177 5.87 -7.50 0.70
CA TRP A 177 5.74 -8.91 0.40
C TRP A 177 6.95 -9.44 -0.35
N ALA A 178 7.41 -10.63 0.04
CA ALA A 178 8.46 -11.37 -0.63
C ALA A 178 8.01 -12.83 -0.76
N ASP A 179 7.81 -13.27 -2.00
CA ASP A 179 7.52 -14.66 -2.35
C ASP A 179 8.33 -14.99 -3.61
N GLU A 180 9.16 -16.02 -3.54
CA GLU A 180 10.07 -16.40 -4.63
C GLU A 180 9.34 -16.84 -5.90
N GLN A 181 8.08 -17.28 -5.78
CA GLN A 181 7.26 -17.70 -6.90
C GLN A 181 6.43 -16.56 -7.50
N ASN A 182 6.47 -15.37 -6.90
CA ASN A 182 5.79 -14.20 -7.43
C ASN A 182 6.68 -13.42 -8.41
N ASP A 183 6.04 -12.77 -9.38
CA ASP A 183 6.72 -11.86 -10.29
C ASP A 183 6.98 -10.52 -9.57
N GLY A 184 8.21 -10.35 -9.09
CA GLY A 184 8.66 -9.14 -8.41
C GLY A 184 8.54 -7.86 -9.25
N GLU A 185 8.54 -7.94 -10.59
CA GLU A 185 8.42 -6.79 -11.48
C GLU A 185 6.99 -6.28 -11.60
N ARG A 186 6.01 -7.18 -11.43
CA ARG A 186 4.58 -6.85 -11.47
C ARG A 186 4.06 -6.32 -10.13
N SER A 187 4.75 -6.62 -9.03
CA SER A 187 4.42 -6.12 -7.70
C SER A 187 4.96 -4.71 -7.48
N CYS A 188 4.16 -3.83 -6.88
CA CYS A 188 4.58 -2.46 -6.56
C CYS A 188 5.33 -2.31 -5.23
N CYS A 189 5.50 -3.41 -4.49
CA CYS A 189 6.06 -3.44 -3.13
C CYS A 189 7.05 -4.59 -2.89
N SER A 190 7.65 -5.10 -3.97
CA SER A 190 8.75 -6.07 -3.92
C SER A 190 10.10 -5.37 -3.71
N ALA A 191 11.15 -6.12 -3.35
CA ALA A 191 12.52 -5.59 -3.29
C ALA A 191 12.96 -4.92 -4.60
N GLN A 192 12.55 -5.44 -5.76
CA GLN A 192 12.88 -4.84 -7.06
C GLN A 192 12.11 -3.54 -7.30
N ALA A 193 10.83 -3.49 -6.91
CA ALA A 193 10.03 -2.27 -6.97
C ALA A 193 10.57 -1.17 -6.05
N VAL A 194 11.05 -1.53 -4.86
CA VAL A 194 11.73 -0.63 -3.92
C VAL A 194 12.98 -0.02 -4.57
N ARG A 195 13.86 -0.84 -5.15
CA ARG A 195 15.06 -0.35 -5.85
C ARG A 195 14.70 0.61 -6.99
N PHE A 196 13.68 0.28 -7.78
CA PHE A 196 13.19 1.14 -8.86
C PHE A 196 12.63 2.47 -8.34
N ALA A 197 11.80 2.44 -7.29
CA ALA A 197 11.24 3.64 -6.67
C ALA A 197 12.32 4.53 -6.06
N ARG A 198 13.33 3.94 -5.41
CA ARG A 198 14.52 4.64 -4.89
C ARG A 198 15.28 5.36 -6.00
N ALA A 199 15.62 4.63 -7.07
CA ALA A 199 16.33 5.22 -8.21
C ALA A 199 15.54 6.37 -8.87
N LEU A 200 14.21 6.25 -8.93
CA LEU A 200 13.34 7.31 -9.42
C LEU A 200 13.33 8.53 -8.49
N ALA A 201 13.24 8.32 -7.17
CA ALA A 201 13.33 9.39 -6.18
C ALA A 201 14.67 10.12 -6.26
N HIS A 202 15.78 9.40 -6.35
CA HIS A 202 17.13 9.98 -6.51
C HIS A 202 17.26 10.77 -7.81
N ARG A 203 16.69 10.29 -8.93
CA ARG A 203 16.64 11.06 -10.20
C ARG A 203 15.86 12.36 -10.06
N MET A 204 14.83 12.37 -9.23
CA MET A 204 14.05 13.57 -8.90
C MET A 204 14.75 14.46 -7.85
N GLY A 205 15.95 14.09 -7.39
CA GLY A 205 16.66 14.81 -6.35
C GLY A 205 15.99 14.71 -4.99
N LEU A 206 15.25 13.64 -4.71
CA LEU A 206 14.53 13.41 -3.44
C LEU A 206 15.30 12.42 -2.55
N PRO A 207 15.32 12.64 -1.22
CA PRO A 207 15.86 11.66 -0.29
C PRO A 207 14.86 10.51 -0.19
N HIS A 208 15.35 9.27 -0.10
CA HIS A 208 14.51 8.09 -0.13
C HIS A 208 14.75 7.17 1.06
N LEU A 209 13.66 6.77 1.71
CA LEU A 209 13.66 5.78 2.78
C LEU A 209 12.82 4.56 2.39
N THR A 210 13.20 3.41 2.90
CA THR A 210 12.43 2.16 2.75
C THR A 210 11.95 1.71 4.12
N LEU A 211 10.66 1.41 4.25
CA LEU A 211 10.15 0.69 5.42
C LEU A 211 9.86 -0.76 5.04
N ASP A 212 10.46 -1.68 5.78
CA ASP A 212 10.11 -3.09 5.74
C ASP A 212 8.94 -3.33 6.68
N LEU A 213 7.78 -3.69 6.09
CA LEU A 213 6.55 -4.00 6.80
C LEU A 213 6.03 -5.39 6.41
N ARG A 214 6.91 -6.31 6.01
CA ARG A 214 6.52 -7.64 5.52
C ARG A 214 5.77 -8.45 6.58
N GLU A 215 6.17 -8.37 7.83
CA GLU A 215 5.53 -9.10 8.93
C GLU A 215 4.15 -8.53 9.25
N GLU A 216 4.03 -7.20 9.36
CA GLU A 216 2.80 -6.48 9.61
C GLU A 216 1.80 -6.66 8.47
N PHE A 217 2.29 -6.65 7.23
CA PHE A 217 1.47 -6.90 6.04
C PHE A 217 0.98 -8.35 6.00
N SER A 218 1.85 -9.31 6.31
CA SER A 218 1.47 -10.72 6.39
C SER A 218 0.35 -10.93 7.42
N ALA A 219 0.56 -10.45 8.65
CA ALA A 219 -0.40 -10.61 9.74
C ALA A 219 -1.69 -9.80 9.55
N GLY A 220 -1.59 -8.56 9.05
CA GLY A 220 -2.73 -7.63 8.95
C GLY A 220 -3.54 -7.75 7.64
N VAL A 221 -2.96 -8.31 6.58
CA VAL A 221 -3.57 -8.35 5.25
C VAL A 221 -3.64 -9.75 4.68
N VAL A 222 -2.51 -10.47 4.62
CA VAL A 222 -2.45 -11.77 3.95
C VAL A 222 -3.17 -12.86 4.75
N THR A 223 -2.86 -13.02 6.04
CA THR A 223 -3.54 -14.01 6.89
C THR A 223 -5.06 -13.78 6.92
N PRO A 224 -5.59 -12.56 7.17
CA PRO A 224 -7.04 -12.32 7.09
C PRO A 224 -7.64 -12.58 5.72
N PHE A 225 -6.90 -12.33 4.63
CA PHE A 225 -7.34 -12.65 3.28
C PHE A 225 -7.50 -14.16 3.07
N LEU A 226 -6.56 -14.96 3.58
CA LEU A 226 -6.62 -16.42 3.55
C LEU A 226 -7.79 -16.95 4.39
N ASP A 227 -7.95 -16.44 5.61
CA ASP A 227 -9.02 -16.82 6.54
C ASP A 227 -10.41 -16.48 5.99
N ASP A 228 -10.58 -15.27 5.44
CA ASP A 228 -11.84 -14.84 4.82
C ASP A 228 -12.20 -15.75 3.63
N HIS A 229 -11.22 -16.15 2.81
CA HIS A 229 -11.45 -17.10 1.72
C HIS A 229 -11.78 -18.51 2.21
N ALA A 230 -11.12 -19.00 3.25
CA ALA A 230 -11.46 -20.28 3.89
C ALA A 230 -12.90 -20.29 4.44
N ALA A 231 -13.36 -19.13 4.93
CA ALA A 231 -14.71 -18.92 5.40
C ALA A 231 -15.74 -18.67 4.27
N GLY A 232 -15.36 -18.75 2.99
CA GLY A 232 -16.25 -18.49 1.86
C GLY A 232 -16.73 -17.04 1.77
N LEU A 233 -15.93 -16.10 2.25
CA LEU A 233 -16.14 -14.66 2.09
C LEU A 233 -15.35 -14.15 0.87
N THR A 234 -15.65 -12.92 0.45
CA THR A 234 -14.92 -12.22 -0.61
C THR A 234 -14.22 -11.00 -0.01
N PRO A 235 -12.98 -11.14 0.50
CA PRO A 235 -12.28 -10.06 1.18
C PRO A 235 -11.89 -8.91 0.25
N ASN A 236 -11.73 -7.71 0.81
CA ASN A 236 -11.04 -6.60 0.18
C ASN A 236 -9.72 -6.28 0.93
N PRO A 237 -8.59 -6.88 0.53
CA PRO A 237 -7.32 -6.69 1.24
C PRO A 237 -6.76 -5.27 1.11
N CYS A 238 -7.11 -4.52 0.06
CA CYS A 238 -6.60 -3.16 -0.15
C CYS A 238 -7.12 -2.17 0.91
N VAL A 239 -8.38 -2.32 1.32
CA VAL A 239 -8.97 -1.47 2.38
C VAL A 239 -8.27 -1.71 3.72
N ARG A 240 -7.98 -2.98 4.06
CA ARG A 240 -7.22 -3.35 5.26
C ARG A 240 -5.80 -2.80 5.21
N CYS A 241 -5.15 -2.95 4.05
CA CYS A 241 -3.77 -2.54 3.79
C CYS A 241 -3.57 -1.02 3.88
N ASN A 242 -4.48 -0.23 3.30
CA ASN A 242 -4.32 1.23 3.28
C ASN A 242 -4.41 1.85 4.68
N GLY A 243 -5.25 1.36 5.58
CA GLY A 243 -5.34 1.86 6.95
C GLY A 243 -4.16 1.41 7.82
N HIS A 244 -4.43 0.50 8.75
CA HIS A 244 -3.58 0.06 9.86
C HIS A 244 -2.23 -0.58 9.50
N VAL A 245 -1.86 -0.67 8.22
CA VAL A 245 -0.57 -1.23 7.79
C VAL A 245 0.25 -0.16 7.09
N ARG A 246 -0.23 0.38 5.97
CA ARG A 246 0.58 1.28 5.14
C ARG A 246 0.60 2.72 5.63
N LEU A 247 -0.58 3.35 5.73
CA LEU A 247 -0.64 4.79 5.96
C LEU A 247 -0.26 5.12 7.41
N ASP A 248 -0.65 4.30 8.37
CA ASP A 248 -0.31 4.52 9.78
C ASP A 248 1.22 4.43 10.01
N ALA A 249 1.89 3.41 9.44
CA ALA A 249 3.35 3.30 9.53
C ALA A 249 4.08 4.47 8.84
N MET A 250 3.55 4.98 7.73
CA MET A 250 4.12 6.16 7.07
C MET A 250 3.84 7.45 7.85
N LEU A 251 2.70 7.58 8.53
CA LEU A 251 2.41 8.71 9.41
C LEU A 251 3.32 8.71 10.65
N GLU A 252 3.61 7.53 11.22
CA GLU A 252 4.59 7.41 12.30
C GLU A 252 6.00 7.80 11.83
N LEU A 253 6.41 7.35 10.63
CA LEU A 253 7.66 7.81 10.04
C LEU A 253 7.64 9.33 9.78
N ALA A 254 6.51 9.88 9.33
CA ALA A 254 6.36 11.30 9.14
C ALA A 254 6.60 12.06 10.45
N ASP A 255 6.09 11.57 11.59
CA ASP A 255 6.33 12.15 12.91
C ASP A 255 7.82 12.14 13.28
N ARG A 256 8.48 11.00 13.10
CA ARG A 256 9.93 10.85 13.34
C ARG A 256 10.78 11.80 12.50
N LEU A 257 10.36 12.06 11.27
CA LEU A 257 11.03 12.96 10.34
C LEU A 257 10.57 14.43 10.43
N GLY A 258 9.64 14.76 11.33
CA GLY A 258 9.06 16.10 11.43
C GLY A 258 8.29 16.54 10.17
N ALA A 259 7.72 15.60 9.41
CA ALA A 259 6.88 15.87 8.26
C ALA A 259 5.43 16.13 8.69
N ALA A 260 4.90 17.29 8.35
CA ALA A 260 3.54 17.69 8.70
C ALA A 260 2.48 16.87 7.94
N THR A 261 2.78 16.50 6.70
CA THR A 261 1.85 15.88 5.76
C THR A 261 2.41 14.62 5.10
N LEU A 262 1.51 13.72 4.73
CA LEU A 262 1.79 12.53 3.91
C LEU A 262 1.02 12.64 2.59
N ALA A 263 1.73 12.77 1.48
CA ALA A 263 1.13 12.74 0.15
C ALA A 263 1.19 11.35 -0.46
N THR A 264 0.13 10.97 -1.19
CA THR A 264 0.08 9.70 -1.91
C THR A 264 -0.43 9.89 -3.33
N GLY A 265 -0.09 8.97 -4.22
CA GLY A 265 -0.60 8.94 -5.60
C GLY A 265 -2.04 8.42 -5.73
N HIS A 266 -2.86 8.52 -4.68
CA HIS A 266 -4.26 8.11 -4.76
C HIS A 266 -5.13 9.21 -5.37
N TYR A 267 -6.12 8.80 -6.16
CA TYR A 267 -7.17 9.66 -6.70
C TYR A 267 -8.31 9.73 -5.69
N ALA A 268 -8.23 10.70 -4.79
CA ALA A 268 -9.27 11.06 -3.84
C ALA A 268 -9.10 12.52 -3.43
N ARG A 269 -10.05 13.09 -2.71
CA ARG A 269 -9.96 14.42 -2.13
C ARG A 269 -10.26 14.37 -0.64
N VAL A 270 -9.82 15.40 0.06
CA VAL A 270 -10.16 15.59 1.47
C VAL A 270 -11.24 16.65 1.54
N GLU A 271 -12.38 16.30 2.11
CA GLU A 271 -13.40 17.26 2.52
C GLU A 271 -13.02 17.83 3.88
N PRO A 272 -12.91 19.17 4.03
CA PRO A 272 -12.64 19.79 5.32
C PRO A 272 -13.66 19.39 6.39
N ALA A 273 -13.25 19.47 7.66
CA ALA A 273 -14.19 19.29 8.76
C ALA A 273 -15.28 20.36 8.70
N GLU A 274 -16.54 19.94 8.91
CA GLU A 274 -17.64 20.89 9.10
C GLU A 274 -17.43 21.64 10.42
N PRO A 275 -17.69 22.95 10.49
CA PRO A 275 -17.63 23.69 11.75
C PRO A 275 -18.61 23.08 12.74
N VAL A 276 -18.14 22.76 13.94
CA VAL A 276 -18.99 22.25 15.03
C VAL A 276 -19.10 23.35 16.08
N GLU A 277 -20.33 23.75 16.39
CA GLU A 277 -20.61 24.49 17.62
C GLU A 277 -20.12 23.65 18.81
N PRO A 278 -19.41 24.22 19.80
CA PRO A 278 -18.88 23.45 20.92
C PRO A 278 -20.01 22.71 21.64
N ALA A 279 -20.03 21.39 21.51
CA ALA A 279 -20.99 20.55 22.20
C ALA A 279 -20.73 20.59 23.71
N ALA A 280 -21.81 20.63 24.51
CA ALA A 280 -21.73 20.50 25.96
C ALA A 280 -20.97 19.23 26.33
N ALA A 281 -20.20 19.30 27.43
CA ALA A 281 -19.33 18.23 27.90
C ALA A 281 -20.04 16.86 27.89
N PRO A 282 -19.42 15.80 27.33
CA PRO A 282 -20.05 14.50 27.26
C PRO A 282 -20.33 13.98 28.66
N ALA A 283 -21.50 13.36 28.85
CA ALA A 283 -21.84 12.65 30.08
C ALA A 283 -20.78 11.56 30.36
N GLU A 284 -20.48 11.28 31.63
CA GLU A 284 -19.38 10.41 32.09
C GLU A 284 -19.36 8.98 31.50
N HIS A 285 -20.39 8.56 30.76
CA HIS A 285 -20.52 7.21 30.16
C HIS A 285 -20.84 7.26 28.65
N ALA A 286 -20.66 8.40 27.98
CA ALA A 286 -20.88 8.50 26.53
C ALA A 286 -19.76 7.77 25.76
N ALA A 287 -20.13 7.09 24.66
CA ALA A 287 -19.17 6.59 23.68
C ALA A 287 -18.26 7.74 23.23
N ALA A 288 -16.98 7.44 22.92
CA ALA A 288 -16.02 8.44 22.47
C ALA A 288 -16.65 9.35 21.41
N PRO A 289 -16.52 10.68 21.54
CA PRO A 289 -17.22 11.63 20.67
C PRO A 289 -16.92 11.31 19.21
N ALA A 290 -17.94 11.45 18.35
CA ALA A 290 -17.75 11.34 16.91
C ALA A 290 -16.64 12.31 16.50
N GLU A 291 -15.60 11.76 15.88
CA GLU A 291 -14.43 12.52 15.46
C GLU A 291 -14.88 13.44 14.31
N HIS A 292 -15.18 14.69 14.65
CA HIS A 292 -15.56 15.75 13.70
C HIS A 292 -14.33 16.25 12.95
N GLY A 293 -13.64 15.33 12.28
CA GLY A 293 -12.50 15.60 11.44
C GLY A 293 -12.87 15.70 9.96
N PRO A 294 -11.86 15.93 9.11
CA PRO A 294 -12.03 15.91 7.67
C PRO A 294 -12.47 14.51 7.19
N LEU A 295 -13.17 14.50 6.06
CA LEU A 295 -13.70 13.31 5.44
C LEU A 295 -13.09 13.09 4.07
N LEU A 296 -13.39 11.94 3.47
CA LEU A 296 -12.89 11.56 2.17
C LEU A 296 -13.94 11.92 1.11
N ARG A 297 -13.56 12.66 0.08
CA ARG A 297 -14.41 13.02 -1.07
C ARG A 297 -13.93 12.33 -2.34
N ALA A 298 -14.87 11.94 -3.20
CA ALA A 298 -14.59 11.35 -4.51
C ALA A 298 -13.61 12.21 -5.31
N ALA A 299 -12.76 11.58 -6.14
CA ALA A 299 -11.89 12.30 -7.06
C ALA A 299 -12.67 12.97 -8.21
N ALA A 300 -12.04 13.94 -8.88
CA ALA A 300 -12.57 14.52 -10.12
C ALA A 300 -12.67 13.47 -11.24
N ASP A 301 -11.72 12.54 -11.31
CA ASP A 301 -11.74 11.43 -12.25
C ASP A 301 -12.53 10.25 -11.70
N ALA A 302 -13.82 10.15 -12.07
CA ALA A 302 -14.71 9.08 -11.62
C ALA A 302 -14.23 7.66 -12.01
N TRP A 303 -13.42 7.53 -13.06
CA TRP A 303 -12.88 6.23 -13.48
C TRP A 303 -11.69 5.77 -12.63
N LYS A 304 -10.99 6.73 -12.03
CA LYS A 304 -9.84 6.48 -11.17
C LYS A 304 -10.14 6.68 -9.69
N ASP A 305 -11.31 7.19 -9.33
CA ASP A 305 -11.77 7.38 -7.95
C ASP A 305 -11.43 6.17 -7.06
N GLN A 306 -10.55 6.41 -6.09
CA GLN A 306 -10.03 5.41 -5.16
C GLN A 306 -10.65 5.52 -3.77
N THR A 307 -11.69 6.34 -3.59
CA THR A 307 -12.29 6.55 -2.26
C THR A 307 -12.79 5.29 -1.59
N TYR A 308 -13.35 4.35 -2.35
CA TYR A 308 -13.77 3.04 -1.84
C TYR A 308 -12.62 2.24 -1.20
N MET A 309 -11.39 2.35 -1.72
CA MET A 309 -10.22 1.65 -1.16
C MET A 309 -9.62 2.36 0.07
N LEU A 310 -10.04 3.60 0.31
CA LEU A 310 -9.59 4.49 1.38
C LEU A 310 -10.70 4.77 2.40
N ALA A 311 -11.90 4.23 2.19
CA ALA A 311 -13.09 4.55 2.97
C ALA A 311 -12.96 4.20 4.47
N ALA A 312 -12.06 3.28 4.82
CA ALA A 312 -11.79 2.88 6.20
C ALA A 312 -10.76 3.75 6.93
N LEU A 313 -10.27 4.83 6.32
CA LEU A 313 -9.31 5.73 6.97
C LEU A 313 -9.96 6.56 8.08
N ALA A 314 -9.22 6.76 9.16
CA ALA A 314 -9.66 7.59 10.27
C ALA A 314 -9.56 9.09 9.88
N PRO A 315 -10.49 9.94 10.37
CA PRO A 315 -10.42 11.39 10.21
C PRO A 315 -9.09 12.01 10.68
N ALA A 316 -8.50 11.51 11.78
CA ALA A 316 -7.17 11.91 12.22
C ALA A 316 -6.08 11.68 11.17
N SER A 317 -6.09 10.52 10.50
CA SER A 317 -5.16 10.23 9.40
C SER A 317 -5.42 11.17 8.21
N LEU A 318 -6.70 11.40 7.86
CA LEU A 318 -7.09 12.27 6.75
C LEU A 318 -6.65 13.73 6.94
N ALA A 319 -6.57 14.23 8.19
CA ALA A 319 -6.09 15.58 8.47
C ALA A 319 -4.66 15.85 7.96
N ARG A 320 -3.83 14.80 7.93
CA ARG A 320 -2.43 14.87 7.49
C ARG A 320 -2.22 14.36 6.08
N LEU A 321 -3.19 13.65 5.50
CA LEU A 321 -3.09 13.12 4.15
C LEU A 321 -3.27 14.21 3.10
N ARG A 322 -2.53 14.07 2.00
CA ARG A 322 -2.67 14.88 0.80
C ARG A 322 -2.81 13.96 -0.41
N PHE A 323 -3.69 14.34 -1.33
CA PHE A 323 -3.96 13.61 -2.56
C PHE A 323 -3.75 14.55 -3.76
N PRO A 324 -2.50 14.81 -4.18
CA PRO A 324 -2.21 15.79 -5.24
C PRO A 324 -2.87 15.48 -6.59
N LEU A 325 -3.32 14.24 -6.79
CA LEU A 325 -4.00 13.80 -8.02
C LEU A 325 -5.53 13.92 -7.96
N GLY A 326 -6.08 14.34 -6.82
CA GLY A 326 -7.53 14.33 -6.56
C GLY A 326 -8.37 15.13 -7.54
N ASP A 327 -7.81 16.20 -8.10
CA ASP A 327 -8.46 17.09 -9.07
C ASP A 327 -7.99 16.85 -10.52
N LEU A 328 -7.15 15.84 -10.74
CA LEU A 328 -6.58 15.53 -12.04
C LEU A 328 -7.20 14.27 -12.64
N THR A 329 -7.35 14.29 -13.96
CA THR A 329 -7.65 13.10 -14.75
C THR A 329 -6.39 12.31 -15.04
N LYS A 330 -6.52 10.99 -15.24
CA LYS A 330 -5.36 10.15 -15.61
C LYS A 330 -4.56 10.66 -16.82
N PRO A 331 -5.19 11.16 -17.91
CA PRO A 331 -4.45 11.76 -19.01
C PRO A 331 -3.63 12.98 -18.60
N GLN A 332 -4.16 13.87 -17.76
CA GLN A 332 -3.41 15.03 -17.24
C GLN A 332 -2.21 14.58 -16.41
N VAL A 333 -2.35 13.55 -15.58
CA VAL A 333 -1.24 12.97 -14.82
C VAL A 333 -0.15 12.44 -15.74
N ARG A 334 -0.50 11.73 -16.83
CA ARG A 334 0.49 11.26 -17.81
C ARG A 334 1.17 12.41 -18.56
N ALA A 335 0.45 13.49 -18.86
CA ALA A 335 1.00 14.68 -19.50
C ALA A 335 2.05 15.36 -18.59
N LEU A 336 1.74 15.54 -17.30
CA LEU A 336 2.69 16.07 -16.31
C LEU A 336 3.94 15.19 -16.18
N ALA A 337 3.79 13.87 -16.21
CA ALA A 337 4.91 12.96 -16.17
C ALA A 337 5.81 13.08 -17.41
N ALA A 338 5.23 13.27 -18.59
CA ALA A 338 5.97 13.46 -19.83
C ALA A 338 6.68 14.82 -19.87
N GLU A 339 6.02 15.89 -19.44
CA GLU A 339 6.59 17.24 -19.34
C GLU A 339 7.80 17.29 -18.39
N ALA A 340 7.74 16.55 -17.28
CA ALA A 340 8.84 16.42 -16.34
C ALA A 340 9.88 15.36 -16.73
N GLU A 341 9.80 14.82 -17.96
CA GLU A 341 10.70 13.80 -18.51
C GLU A 341 10.87 12.56 -17.59
N LEU A 342 9.81 12.20 -16.85
CA LEU A 342 9.86 11.07 -15.94
C LEU A 342 9.87 9.76 -16.74
N PRO A 343 10.80 8.82 -16.45
CA PRO A 343 10.92 7.56 -17.20
C PRO A 343 9.70 6.64 -17.06
N VAL A 344 8.79 6.96 -16.12
CA VAL A 344 7.54 6.22 -15.88
C VAL A 344 6.34 6.76 -16.66
N ALA A 345 6.48 7.83 -17.45
CA ALA A 345 5.36 8.48 -18.15
C ALA A 345 4.54 7.51 -19.02
N SER A 346 5.23 6.57 -19.70
CA SER A 346 4.62 5.53 -20.54
C SER A 346 4.42 4.19 -19.84
N LYS A 347 4.82 4.05 -18.57
CA LYS A 347 4.72 2.79 -17.83
C LYS A 347 3.25 2.37 -17.70
N ALA A 348 3.00 1.08 -17.91
CA ALA A 348 1.71 0.47 -17.65
C ALA A 348 1.38 0.51 -16.15
N GLU A 349 0.10 0.61 -15.81
CA GLU A 349 -0.33 0.54 -14.42
C GLU A 349 -0.27 -0.90 -13.93
N SER A 350 0.25 -1.11 -12.71
CA SER A 350 0.11 -2.40 -12.05
C SER A 350 -1.39 -2.70 -11.87
N GLN A 351 -1.82 -3.86 -12.35
CA GLN A 351 -3.15 -4.42 -12.14
C GLN A 351 -2.99 -5.64 -11.24
N ASP A 352 -4.03 -5.97 -10.48
CA ASP A 352 -4.12 -7.05 -9.48
C ASP A 352 -3.59 -6.72 -8.07
N LEU A 353 -3.84 -7.65 -7.14
CA LEU A 353 -3.39 -7.56 -5.75
C LEU A 353 -1.86 -7.67 -5.70
N CYS A 354 -1.22 -6.81 -4.92
CA CYS A 354 0.25 -6.68 -4.92
C CYS A 354 1.00 -7.98 -4.55
N PHE A 355 0.38 -8.85 -3.74
CA PHE A 355 0.92 -10.15 -3.32
C PHE A 355 0.47 -11.33 -4.18
N LEU A 356 -0.39 -11.09 -5.20
CA LEU A 356 -0.74 -12.07 -6.24
C LEU A 356 0.00 -11.81 -7.56
N ALA A 357 0.97 -10.90 -7.57
CA ALA A 357 1.70 -10.51 -8.77
C ALA A 357 2.32 -11.75 -9.45
N GLY A 358 1.86 -12.06 -10.66
CA GLY A 358 2.35 -13.20 -11.44
C GLY A 358 1.81 -14.57 -11.04
N THR A 359 0.87 -14.67 -10.10
CA THR A 359 0.24 -15.93 -9.68
C THR A 359 -1.28 -15.83 -9.64
N SER A 360 -1.98 -16.95 -9.81
CA SER A 360 -3.44 -16.98 -9.65
C SER A 360 -3.84 -17.00 -8.17
N ARG A 361 -5.03 -16.49 -7.85
CA ARG A 361 -5.60 -16.59 -6.50
C ARG A 361 -5.67 -18.05 -6.01
N SER A 362 -6.05 -18.99 -6.88
CA SER A 362 -6.18 -20.40 -6.50
C SER A 362 -4.83 -21.04 -6.17
N GLU A 363 -3.79 -20.76 -6.94
CA GLU A 363 -2.43 -21.20 -6.62
C GLU A 363 -1.95 -20.59 -5.29
N PHE A 364 -2.17 -19.29 -5.10
CA PHE A 364 -1.78 -18.60 -3.87
C PHE A 364 -2.45 -19.20 -2.62
N LEU A 365 -3.76 -19.44 -2.68
CA LEU A 365 -4.52 -20.07 -1.59
C LEU A 365 -4.03 -21.50 -1.29
N ALA A 366 -3.69 -22.27 -2.33
CA ALA A 366 -3.15 -23.62 -2.16
C ALA A 366 -1.78 -23.61 -1.47
N ARG A 367 -0.87 -22.70 -1.88
CA ARG A 367 0.47 -22.58 -1.29
C ARG A 367 0.47 -22.11 0.16
N HIS A 368 -0.31 -21.06 0.45
CA HIS A 368 -0.19 -20.31 1.71
C HIS A 368 -1.21 -20.70 2.77
N ALA A 369 -2.33 -21.34 2.38
CA ALA A 369 -3.37 -21.78 3.33
C ALA A 369 -3.70 -23.28 3.22
N GLY A 370 -3.03 -24.04 2.34
CA GLY A 370 -3.37 -25.44 2.09
C GLY A 370 -4.77 -25.63 1.50
N ILE A 371 -5.40 -24.56 1.00
CA ILE A 371 -6.73 -24.61 0.38
C ILE A 371 -6.54 -25.11 -1.06
N ALA A 372 -6.34 -26.41 -1.19
CA ALA A 372 -6.22 -27.06 -2.48
C ALA A 372 -7.54 -27.07 -3.24
N GLN A 373 -7.46 -27.18 -4.56
CA GLN A 373 -8.63 -27.46 -5.38
C GLN A 373 -9.20 -28.84 -5.02
N ARG A 374 -10.46 -28.86 -4.62
CA ARG A 374 -11.22 -30.07 -4.29
C ARG A 374 -12.56 -30.03 -5.01
N PRO A 375 -12.94 -31.11 -5.73
CA PRO A 375 -14.25 -31.23 -6.32
C PRO A 375 -15.37 -30.93 -5.32
N GLY A 376 -16.37 -30.19 -5.76
CA GLY A 376 -17.58 -29.88 -5.00
C GLY A 376 -18.77 -29.70 -5.93
N GLU A 377 -19.97 -29.69 -5.35
CA GLU A 377 -21.22 -29.65 -6.10
C GLU A 377 -21.67 -28.20 -6.32
N VAL A 378 -22.12 -27.90 -7.54
CA VAL A 378 -22.97 -26.75 -7.80
C VAL A 378 -24.40 -27.21 -7.63
N VAL A 379 -25.14 -26.60 -6.70
CA VAL A 379 -26.55 -26.91 -6.43
C VAL A 379 -27.43 -25.71 -6.75
N ASP A 380 -28.70 -25.96 -7.07
CA ASP A 380 -29.69 -24.89 -7.19
C ASP A 380 -30.25 -24.45 -5.83
N ALA A 381 -31.26 -23.58 -5.84
CA ALA A 381 -31.93 -23.10 -4.64
C ALA A 381 -32.75 -24.20 -3.91
N ALA A 382 -33.19 -25.25 -4.61
CA ALA A 382 -33.87 -26.41 -4.03
C ALA A 382 -32.89 -27.41 -3.42
N GLY A 383 -31.60 -27.33 -3.79
CA GLY A 383 -30.54 -28.22 -3.34
C GLY A 383 -30.21 -29.33 -4.34
N ASP A 384 -30.82 -29.31 -5.53
CA ASP A 384 -30.56 -30.28 -6.58
C ASP A 384 -29.19 -30.00 -7.22
N VAL A 385 -28.43 -31.06 -7.48
CA VAL A 385 -27.10 -30.95 -8.08
C VAL A 385 -27.25 -30.65 -9.58
N ILE A 386 -26.72 -29.49 -9.99
CA ILE A 386 -26.77 -28.99 -11.37
C ILE A 386 -25.39 -28.93 -12.03
N GLY A 387 -24.32 -29.20 -11.28
CA GLY A 387 -22.97 -29.29 -11.81
C GLY A 387 -21.91 -29.53 -10.76
N ALA A 388 -20.65 -29.33 -11.13
CA ALA A 388 -19.50 -29.51 -10.26
C ALA A 388 -18.48 -28.39 -10.44
N HIS A 389 -17.63 -28.19 -9.43
CA HIS A 389 -16.58 -27.18 -9.42
C HIS A 389 -15.30 -27.67 -8.75
N THR A 390 -14.20 -26.95 -8.90
CA THR A 390 -12.89 -27.32 -8.30
C THR A 390 -12.62 -26.68 -6.93
N GLY A 391 -13.55 -25.90 -6.39
CA GLY A 391 -13.54 -25.45 -4.99
C GLY A 391 -14.37 -24.19 -4.77
N HIS A 392 -15.09 -24.11 -3.65
CA HIS A 392 -15.99 -22.98 -3.37
C HIS A 392 -15.26 -21.62 -3.30
N HIS A 393 -13.98 -21.60 -2.87
CA HIS A 393 -13.14 -20.40 -2.77
C HIS A 393 -12.90 -19.71 -4.14
N GLY A 394 -13.13 -20.41 -5.25
CA GLY A 394 -13.07 -19.86 -6.60
C GLY A 394 -14.25 -18.95 -6.95
N PHE A 395 -15.31 -18.95 -6.14
CA PHE A 395 -16.57 -18.29 -6.44
C PHE A 395 -16.83 -17.09 -5.52
N THR A 396 -17.47 -16.07 -6.08
CA THR A 396 -17.94 -14.89 -5.36
C THR A 396 -19.44 -14.73 -5.60
N VAL A 397 -20.19 -14.32 -4.59
CA VAL A 397 -21.64 -14.02 -4.73
C VAL A 397 -21.85 -13.01 -5.87
N GLY A 398 -22.81 -13.30 -6.75
CA GLY A 398 -23.09 -12.54 -7.97
C GLY A 398 -22.21 -12.88 -9.17
N GLN A 399 -21.26 -13.82 -9.04
CA GLN A 399 -20.48 -14.31 -10.17
C GLN A 399 -21.37 -15.10 -11.14
N ARG A 400 -21.32 -14.74 -12.42
CA ARG A 400 -21.99 -15.44 -13.53
C ARG A 400 -21.07 -16.41 -14.27
N ARG A 401 -19.84 -15.98 -14.59
CA ARG A 401 -18.91 -16.74 -15.44
C ARG A 401 -18.19 -17.81 -14.63
N GLY A 402 -17.84 -18.92 -15.27
CA GLY A 402 -17.04 -19.98 -14.65
C GLY A 402 -17.80 -20.95 -13.74
N LEU A 403 -19.14 -20.91 -13.74
CA LEU A 403 -19.98 -21.89 -13.02
C LEU A 403 -19.93 -23.30 -13.64
N GLY A 404 -19.71 -23.41 -14.96
CA GLY A 404 -19.64 -24.71 -15.63
C GLY A 404 -20.97 -25.47 -15.72
N VAL A 405 -22.10 -24.78 -15.49
CA VAL A 405 -23.45 -25.35 -15.53
C VAL A 405 -24.17 -24.92 -16.81
N ALA A 406 -24.79 -25.87 -17.51
CA ALA A 406 -25.70 -25.60 -18.62
C ALA A 406 -27.12 -25.41 -18.08
N ALA A 407 -27.74 -24.26 -18.36
CA ALA A 407 -29.10 -23.92 -17.95
C ALA A 407 -29.77 -23.09 -19.05
N GLU A 408 -31.11 -23.11 -19.10
CA GLU A 408 -31.89 -22.36 -20.08
C GLU A 408 -31.73 -20.84 -19.94
N GLU A 409 -31.57 -20.37 -18.70
CA GLU A 409 -31.27 -18.97 -18.38
C GLU A 409 -29.93 -18.83 -17.63
N PRO A 410 -29.28 -17.64 -17.69
CA PRO A 410 -28.01 -17.43 -17.00
C PRO A 410 -28.13 -17.56 -15.48
N LEU A 411 -27.33 -18.45 -14.89
CA LEU A 411 -27.22 -18.61 -13.44
C LEU A 411 -26.12 -17.75 -12.84
N TYR A 412 -26.29 -17.41 -11.56
CA TYR A 412 -25.40 -16.61 -10.74
C TYR A 412 -25.16 -17.31 -9.41
N VAL A 413 -23.97 -17.16 -8.84
CA VAL A 413 -23.67 -17.63 -7.49
C VAL A 413 -24.52 -16.85 -6.48
N LEU A 414 -25.46 -17.52 -5.81
CA LEU A 414 -26.28 -16.96 -4.74
C LEU A 414 -25.51 -16.95 -3.40
N ARG A 415 -24.85 -18.06 -3.09
CA ARG A 415 -24.01 -18.22 -1.89
C ARG A 415 -23.01 -19.36 -2.05
N THR A 416 -21.96 -19.34 -1.24
CA THR A 416 -21.01 -20.45 -1.09
C THR A 416 -21.20 -21.09 0.28
N ASP A 417 -21.06 -22.41 0.35
CA ASP A 417 -21.04 -23.18 1.60
C ASP A 417 -19.67 -23.88 1.76
N PRO A 418 -18.75 -23.31 2.55
CA PRO A 418 -17.44 -23.89 2.79
C PRO A 418 -17.48 -25.24 3.49
N ALA A 419 -18.47 -25.48 4.37
CA ALA A 419 -18.53 -26.67 5.21
C ALA A 419 -18.83 -27.93 4.39
N SER A 420 -19.75 -27.80 3.43
CA SER A 420 -20.09 -28.87 2.48
C SER A 420 -19.32 -28.77 1.15
N ASN A 421 -18.48 -27.74 0.97
CA ASN A 421 -17.81 -27.39 -0.28
C ASN A 421 -18.80 -27.27 -1.46
N ARG A 422 -19.94 -26.62 -1.25
CA ARG A 422 -20.99 -26.41 -2.26
C ARG A 422 -21.06 -24.97 -2.72
N VAL A 423 -21.49 -24.77 -3.96
CA VAL A 423 -21.85 -23.46 -4.52
C VAL A 423 -23.32 -23.49 -4.88
N VAL A 424 -24.11 -22.57 -4.32
CA VAL A 424 -25.52 -22.43 -4.67
C VAL A 424 -25.64 -21.44 -5.81
N ALA A 425 -26.24 -21.85 -6.91
CA ALA A 425 -26.50 -21.00 -8.07
C ALA A 425 -28.00 -20.85 -8.32
N GLY A 426 -28.38 -19.74 -8.94
CA GLY A 426 -29.78 -19.45 -9.23
C GLY A 426 -29.92 -18.27 -10.18
N THR A 427 -31.16 -17.85 -10.40
CA THR A 427 -31.49 -16.80 -11.36
C THR A 427 -31.11 -15.43 -10.82
N ARG A 428 -31.04 -14.44 -11.72
CA ARG A 428 -30.81 -13.03 -11.35
C ARG A 428 -31.86 -12.52 -10.35
N ALA A 429 -33.11 -12.95 -10.49
CA ALA A 429 -34.20 -12.54 -9.61
C ALA A 429 -34.01 -13.05 -8.17
N GLN A 430 -33.46 -14.26 -8.00
CA GLN A 430 -33.15 -14.82 -6.68
C GLN A 430 -31.94 -14.13 -6.00
N LEU A 431 -31.07 -13.50 -6.78
CA LEU A 431 -29.91 -12.76 -6.30
C LEU A 431 -30.24 -11.31 -5.91
N ALA A 432 -31.29 -10.74 -6.50
CA ALA A 432 -31.69 -9.36 -6.31
C ALA A 432 -32.14 -9.10 -4.87
N THR A 433 -31.55 -8.09 -4.22
CA THR A 433 -31.94 -7.66 -2.87
C THR A 433 -31.97 -6.14 -2.76
N THR A 434 -32.91 -5.63 -1.96
CA THR A 434 -32.97 -4.22 -1.53
C THR A 434 -32.52 -4.02 -0.08
N SER A 435 -32.06 -5.09 0.58
CA SER A 435 -31.62 -5.10 1.97
C SER A 435 -30.22 -5.67 2.06
N VAL A 436 -29.29 -4.92 2.64
CA VAL A 436 -27.88 -5.32 2.81
C VAL A 436 -27.51 -5.24 4.29
N PRO A 437 -27.40 -6.38 5.00
CA PRO A 437 -26.89 -6.39 6.35
C PRO A 437 -25.39 -6.13 6.35
N VAL A 438 -24.95 -5.34 7.30
CA VAL A 438 -23.53 -5.01 7.48
C VAL A 438 -23.11 -5.14 8.94
N ARG A 439 -21.82 -5.41 9.15
CA ARG A 439 -21.21 -5.54 10.48
C ARG A 439 -19.98 -4.65 10.62
N GLY A 440 -19.67 -4.30 11.87
CA GLY A 440 -18.51 -3.48 12.21
C GLY A 440 -18.54 -2.13 11.49
N ALA A 441 -19.69 -1.47 11.52
CA ALA A 441 -19.90 -0.20 10.84
C ALA A 441 -19.29 0.95 11.64
N ARG A 442 -18.63 1.88 10.94
CA ARG A 442 -18.17 3.15 11.47
C ARG A 442 -18.84 4.28 10.70
N LEU A 443 -19.56 5.13 11.42
CA LEU A 443 -20.21 6.33 10.91
C LEU A 443 -19.48 7.56 11.44
N HIS A 444 -19.03 8.43 10.55
CA HIS A 444 -18.40 9.72 10.87
C HIS A 444 -19.41 10.87 10.92
N ARG A 445 -20.59 10.67 10.32
CA ARG A 445 -21.77 11.53 10.44
C ARG A 445 -22.99 10.66 10.72
N ASP A 446 -24.09 11.27 11.15
CA ASP A 446 -25.33 10.55 11.43
C ASP A 446 -25.81 9.78 10.22
N GLY A 447 -26.28 8.55 10.45
CA GLY A 447 -26.77 7.65 9.41
C GLY A 447 -27.96 8.20 8.63
N ALA A 448 -28.65 9.21 9.17
CA ALA A 448 -29.69 9.98 8.48
C ALA A 448 -29.19 10.69 7.21
N ARG A 449 -27.89 11.03 7.14
CA ARG A 449 -27.28 11.71 5.99
C ARG A 449 -26.88 10.77 4.85
N VAL A 450 -26.87 9.46 5.09
CA VAL A 450 -26.51 8.50 4.05
C VAL A 450 -27.59 8.53 2.98
N ASP A 451 -27.22 8.98 1.77
CA ASP A 451 -28.09 9.04 0.59
C ASP A 451 -27.75 7.95 -0.44
N ARG A 452 -26.54 7.37 -0.35
CA ARG A 452 -26.09 6.32 -1.25
C ARG A 452 -25.04 5.40 -0.63
N VAL A 453 -24.91 4.22 -1.23
CA VAL A 453 -23.90 3.22 -0.86
C VAL A 453 -23.16 2.69 -2.08
N LYS A 454 -21.85 2.50 -1.95
CA LYS A 454 -21.02 1.81 -2.95
C LYS A 454 -20.59 0.45 -2.37
N LEU A 455 -21.10 -0.63 -2.96
CA LEU A 455 -20.91 -2.02 -2.47
C LEU A 455 -19.76 -2.76 -3.17
N ARG A 456 -19.17 -2.15 -4.21
CA ARG A 456 -18.04 -2.69 -4.96
C ARG A 456 -17.25 -1.55 -5.61
N TYR A 457 -15.92 -1.71 -5.67
CA TYR A 457 -15.00 -0.66 -6.12
C TYR A 457 -15.36 0.04 -7.44
N ARG A 458 -15.61 -0.71 -8.52
CA ARG A 458 -15.94 -0.15 -9.84
C ARG A 458 -17.45 -0.11 -10.13
N ALA A 459 -18.28 -0.31 -9.11
CA ALA A 459 -19.73 -0.15 -9.25
C ALA A 459 -20.13 1.32 -9.06
N LYS A 460 -21.24 1.71 -9.69
CA LYS A 460 -21.89 2.99 -9.40
C LYS A 460 -22.47 2.94 -7.97
N PRO A 461 -22.39 4.02 -7.18
CA PRO A 461 -23.15 4.13 -5.95
C PRO A 461 -24.65 3.98 -6.21
N LEU A 462 -25.36 3.35 -5.28
CA LEU A 462 -26.80 3.12 -5.33
C LEU A 462 -27.51 4.01 -4.30
N PRO A 463 -28.65 4.62 -4.63
CA PRO A 463 -29.48 5.32 -3.64
C PRO A 463 -29.85 4.39 -2.49
N ALA A 464 -29.58 4.83 -1.27
CA ALA A 464 -29.73 4.00 -0.08
C ALA A 464 -29.84 4.83 1.19
N ARG A 465 -30.41 4.21 2.24
CA ARG A 465 -30.44 4.77 3.60
C ARG A 465 -30.04 3.73 4.63
N VAL A 466 -29.50 4.18 5.76
CA VAL A 466 -29.26 3.31 6.92
C VAL A 466 -30.54 3.20 7.73
N VAL A 467 -31.03 1.97 7.93
CA VAL A 467 -32.27 1.73 8.70
C VAL A 467 -32.09 2.21 10.14
N GLY A 468 -33.09 2.94 10.65
CA GLY A 468 -33.10 3.49 12.00
C GLY A 468 -32.29 4.78 12.17
N ALA A 469 -31.58 5.25 11.13
CA ALA A 469 -30.83 6.51 11.14
C ALA A 469 -29.95 6.68 12.41
N PRO A 470 -29.07 5.71 12.71
CA PRO A 470 -28.26 5.74 13.93
C PRO A 470 -27.33 6.97 13.96
N ALA A 471 -27.04 7.47 15.16
CA ALA A 471 -26.07 8.53 15.34
C ALA A 471 -24.66 8.11 14.87
N ALA A 472 -23.81 9.11 14.59
CA ALA A 472 -22.39 8.88 14.32
C ALA A 472 -21.72 8.03 15.42
N GLY A 473 -20.77 7.18 15.05
CA GLY A 473 -20.10 6.27 15.98
C GLY A 473 -19.85 4.88 15.41
N THR A 474 -19.55 3.93 16.30
CA THR A 474 -19.29 2.52 15.95
C THR A 474 -20.52 1.68 16.24
N HIS A 475 -20.93 0.87 15.27
CA HIS A 475 -22.11 0.02 15.34
C HIS A 475 -21.75 -1.43 15.02
N ARG A 476 -22.17 -2.36 15.87
CA ARG A 476 -21.85 -3.79 15.67
C ARG A 476 -22.51 -4.34 14.40
N ARG A 477 -23.76 -3.99 14.17
CA ARG A 477 -24.58 -4.38 13.02
C ARG A 477 -25.49 -3.25 12.62
N LEU A 478 -25.68 -3.08 11.32
CA LEU A 478 -26.65 -2.16 10.73
C LEU A 478 -27.31 -2.85 9.52
N GLU A 479 -28.43 -2.29 9.08
CA GLU A 479 -29.10 -2.69 7.85
C GLU A 479 -29.12 -1.50 6.88
N ILE A 480 -28.77 -1.73 5.63
CA ILE A 480 -28.82 -0.73 4.56
C ILE A 480 -29.99 -1.08 3.65
N ALA A 481 -30.93 -0.14 3.51
CA ALA A 481 -32.06 -0.26 2.60
C ALA A 481 -31.75 0.47 1.28
N LEU A 482 -31.81 -0.24 0.18
CA LEU A 482 -31.61 0.27 -1.18
C LEU A 482 -32.96 0.67 -1.79
N GLU A 483 -32.97 1.73 -2.60
CA GLU A 483 -34.17 2.11 -3.37
C GLU A 483 -34.37 1.23 -4.61
N GLU A 484 -33.26 0.73 -5.16
CA GLU A 484 -33.24 -0.18 -6.31
C GLU A 484 -32.53 -1.50 -5.92
N PRO A 485 -32.97 -2.65 -6.46
CA PRO A 485 -32.33 -3.93 -6.14
C PRO A 485 -30.91 -4.01 -6.72
N VAL A 486 -30.00 -4.59 -5.94
CA VAL A 486 -28.65 -4.96 -6.40
C VAL A 486 -28.54 -6.47 -6.60
N ASP A 487 -27.80 -6.89 -7.63
CA ASP A 487 -27.47 -8.29 -7.86
C ASP A 487 -26.40 -8.78 -6.87
N GLY A 488 -26.84 -9.06 -5.64
CA GLY A 488 -26.00 -9.66 -4.61
C GLY A 488 -24.99 -8.69 -4.00
N ALA A 489 -25.02 -8.57 -2.68
CA ALA A 489 -23.96 -7.92 -1.91
C ALA A 489 -23.00 -9.01 -1.40
N ALA A 490 -21.76 -9.03 -1.90
CA ALA A 490 -20.82 -10.10 -1.57
C ALA A 490 -20.32 -9.99 -0.11
N PRO A 491 -20.59 -10.96 0.77
CA PRO A 491 -20.13 -10.91 2.15
C PRO A 491 -18.61 -10.83 2.24
N GLY A 492 -18.11 -9.95 3.12
CA GLY A 492 -16.67 -9.64 3.25
C GLY A 492 -16.19 -8.48 2.39
N GLN A 493 -16.97 -8.00 1.42
CA GLN A 493 -16.72 -6.72 0.76
C GLN A 493 -17.09 -5.54 1.66
N LEU A 494 -16.68 -4.34 1.25
CA LEU A 494 -16.98 -3.09 1.94
C LEU A 494 -18.31 -2.51 1.45
N ALA A 495 -19.12 -2.02 2.37
CA ALA A 495 -20.17 -1.05 2.08
C ALA A 495 -19.64 0.35 2.42
N CYS A 496 -19.40 1.16 1.40
CA CYS A 496 -18.96 2.56 1.54
C CYS A 496 -20.20 3.46 1.58
N LEU A 497 -20.46 4.09 2.73
CA LEU A 497 -21.64 4.90 3.02
C LEU A 497 -21.35 6.36 2.72
N MET A 498 -22.21 7.02 1.94
CA MET A 498 -21.90 8.32 1.35
C MET A 498 -23.06 9.31 1.52
N ASP A 499 -22.68 10.59 1.57
CA ASP A 499 -23.55 11.77 1.46
C ASP A 499 -23.08 12.54 0.22
N GLY A 500 -23.81 12.40 -0.89
CA GLY A 500 -23.37 12.92 -2.18
C GLY A 500 -22.08 12.25 -2.66
N ASP A 501 -20.99 13.01 -2.72
CA ASP A 501 -19.67 12.51 -3.11
C ASP A 501 -18.68 12.35 -1.93
N VAL A 502 -19.16 12.54 -0.70
CA VAL A 502 -18.37 12.43 0.54
C VAL A 502 -18.64 11.08 1.21
N VAL A 503 -17.58 10.38 1.60
CA VAL A 503 -17.66 9.16 2.41
C VAL A 503 -17.86 9.56 3.86
N ILE A 504 -19.03 9.25 4.40
CA ILE A 504 -19.42 9.55 5.78
C ILE A 504 -19.44 8.30 6.67
N GLY A 505 -19.12 7.13 6.11
CA GLY A 505 -18.96 5.91 6.89
C GLY A 505 -18.65 4.69 6.03
N TRP A 506 -18.42 3.57 6.69
CA TRP A 506 -18.13 2.31 6.04
C TRP A 506 -18.50 1.13 6.94
N ALA A 507 -18.72 -0.04 6.34
CA ALA A 507 -18.99 -1.27 7.06
C ALA A 507 -18.56 -2.51 6.24
N THR A 508 -18.45 -3.67 6.87
CA THR A 508 -18.25 -4.93 6.13
C THR A 508 -19.60 -5.55 5.82
N ILE A 509 -19.85 -5.92 4.56
CA ILE A 509 -21.05 -6.62 4.14
C ILE A 509 -21.12 -7.97 4.86
N ASP A 510 -22.25 -8.22 5.52
CA ASP A 510 -22.52 -9.45 6.24
C ASP A 510 -23.34 -10.43 5.39
N ARG A 511 -23.40 -11.68 5.82
CA ARG A 511 -24.31 -12.64 5.18
C ARG A 511 -25.76 -12.21 5.41
N PRO A 512 -26.64 -12.33 4.42
CA PRO A 512 -28.08 -12.22 4.66
C PRO A 512 -28.48 -13.20 5.77
N ALA A 513 -29.42 -12.79 6.63
CA ALA A 513 -30.05 -13.71 7.56
C ALA A 513 -30.61 -14.89 6.75
N ALA A 514 -30.40 -16.12 7.22
CA ALA A 514 -30.97 -17.28 6.55
C ALA A 514 -32.49 -17.10 6.50
N THR A 515 -33.04 -16.86 5.31
CA THR A 515 -34.47 -17.02 5.08
C THR A 515 -34.76 -18.50 5.34
N ALA A 516 -35.50 -18.79 6.41
CA ALA A 516 -36.11 -20.10 6.56
C ALA A 516 -36.85 -20.42 5.25
N PRO A 517 -36.75 -21.65 4.72
CA PRO A 517 -37.50 -22.00 3.52
C PRO A 517 -38.97 -21.66 3.77
N ALA A 518 -39.58 -20.93 2.83
CA ALA A 518 -41.01 -20.69 2.85
C ALA A 518 -41.69 -22.07 2.96
N GLN A 519 -42.48 -22.26 4.02
CA GLN A 519 -43.25 -23.49 4.24
C GLN A 519 -44.36 -23.63 3.21
#